data_AF-G0N414-F1
#
_entry.id   AF-G0N414-F1
#
_cell.length_a   1.000
_cell.length_b   1.000
_cell.length_c   1.000
_cell.angle_alpha   90.00
_cell.angle_beta   90.00
_cell.angle_gamma   90.00
#
_symmetry.space_group_name_H-M   'P 1'
#
loop_
_entity.id
_entity.type
_entity.pdbx_description
1 polymer ?
#
loop_
_entity_poly.entity_id
_entity_poly.type
_entity_poly.pdbx_seq_one_letter_code
_entity_poly.pdbx_strand_id
1 'polypeptide(L)'
;MKTVVLWLLLGITVFFGVTHAGILDRSCSRRRVGYITSWGKQPFRDDQADKLTHLVFAFFVVDSDGSVKLEGDAAKERLEHVKEVAARHPDLKLLYAVGGWENSQYFSVLTADHSRRSILISNLIKALKEYSFDGIDIDWEYPVTGGAIEGTPADRRNYVNLMRELRNELRELEEETGRPYLISFAGAAGHWVLKPGYDLQQLMKYCDFVNVMSYDYFGAWSSKWGAYTGPPAPLNFAMPKKFSGRMNVHATMKDYSCQIKATSKINMGVPFYGRFWKNVGDAVDSTDDMWRTATATNSEGTKFEGGDVQWRDLHAKFDASKTKFHHGAKAPFIWLPDQKTFVGYENSESLRHKVEYIVENNIGGVMIWAIDFDDDQGTLLNSAASDSLCSPSTKSFSYKCSPVDDKRWWTYDDNEELAGMCGKSAPLIDGYYPVCDPDDPGHACCGKFGYCGSGAEFCSCPECIDYGTDPNLILKEPVKPSQKITWYTADAGEGKRGRCGRDVPPMEGEAPTCNPDDANAHCCSNGGYCGNSKEHCECVGCVDFAKQRDFKYKPLEWWTFGENPANVGRCGYDAPRLSTGKIPKCDPDSESFCCSNSGYCGKGEQYCTCLGCVDFKANPGYEY
;
A
#
# COMPACT_ATOMS: atom_id res chain seq x y z
N MET A 1 -5.53 -67.38 54.39
CA MET A 1 -4.06 -67.27 54.32
C MET A 1 -3.58 -68.22 53.24
N LYS A 2 -3.31 -67.69 52.03
CA LYS A 2 -1.98 -67.60 51.39
C LYS A 2 -1.28 -68.97 51.27
N THR A 3 -1.04 -69.44 50.04
CA THR A 3 0.31 -69.53 49.47
C THR A 3 0.22 -69.58 47.94
N VAL A 4 1.15 -68.84 47.31
CA VAL A 4 1.35 -68.62 45.87
C VAL A 4 2.18 -69.75 45.28
N VAL A 5 1.91 -70.16 44.03
CA VAL A 5 2.94 -70.70 43.13
C VAL A 5 2.71 -70.14 41.71
N LEU A 6 3.76 -69.52 41.19
CA LEU A 6 3.90 -68.95 39.86
C LEU A 6 4.32 -70.05 38.88
N TRP A 7 3.70 -70.16 37.71
CA TRP A 7 4.23 -70.92 36.57
C TRP A 7 4.21 -70.04 35.31
N LEU A 8 5.39 -69.86 34.72
CA LEU A 8 5.62 -69.30 33.40
C LEU A 8 5.22 -70.33 32.33
N LEU A 9 4.46 -69.90 31.33
CA LEU A 9 4.29 -70.61 30.06
C LEU A 9 4.54 -69.65 28.89
N LEU A 10 5.55 -70.00 28.08
CA LEU A 10 5.83 -69.39 26.78
C LEU A 10 4.68 -69.66 25.80
N GLY A 11 4.10 -68.59 25.24
CA GLY A 11 3.20 -68.66 24.09
C GLY A 11 3.83 -67.98 22.88
N ILE A 12 4.12 -68.76 21.84
CA ILE A 12 4.58 -68.28 20.53
C ILE A 12 3.41 -67.55 19.85
N THR A 13 3.55 -66.25 19.60
CA THR A 13 2.62 -65.46 18.78
C THR A 13 3.24 -65.22 17.40
N VAL A 14 2.62 -65.81 16.37
CA VAL A 14 2.93 -65.55 14.97
C VAL A 14 2.29 -64.22 14.59
N PHE A 15 3.10 -63.17 14.40
CA PHE A 15 2.66 -61.91 13.83
C PHE A 15 2.50 -62.05 12.30
N PHE A 16 1.27 -62.00 11.81
CA PHE A 16 1.00 -61.64 10.42
C PHE A 16 1.24 -60.14 10.27
N GLY A 17 2.41 -59.77 9.73
CA GLY A 17 2.70 -58.41 9.30
C GLY A 17 1.92 -58.09 8.03
N VAL A 18 0.72 -57.51 8.15
CA VAL A 18 0.13 -56.74 7.07
C VAL A 18 0.78 -55.37 7.12
N THR A 19 1.77 -55.13 6.26
CA THR A 19 2.26 -53.79 5.99
C THR A 19 1.17 -53.02 5.26
N HIS A 20 0.26 -52.38 6.01
CA HIS A 20 -0.44 -51.21 5.50
C HIS A 20 0.63 -50.13 5.35
N ALA A 21 1.23 -50.06 4.17
CA ALA A 21 1.79 -48.82 3.67
C ALA A 21 0.60 -47.85 3.55
N GLY A 22 0.26 -47.21 4.67
CA GLY A 22 -0.63 -46.06 4.67
C GLY A 22 0.02 -44.99 3.83
N ILE A 23 -0.47 -44.83 2.60
CA ILE A 23 -0.34 -43.59 1.87
C ILE A 23 -0.96 -42.55 2.82
N LEU A 24 -0.11 -41.70 3.40
CA LEU A 24 -0.53 -40.45 4.02
C LEU A 24 -1.15 -39.63 2.88
N ASP A 25 -2.44 -39.85 2.65
CA ASP A 25 -3.25 -38.94 1.85
C ASP A 25 -3.37 -37.65 2.67
N ARG A 26 -2.39 -36.76 2.49
CA ARG A 26 -2.48 -35.41 3.01
C ARG A 26 -3.53 -34.70 2.16
N SER A 27 -4.78 -34.71 2.63
CA SER A 27 -5.85 -33.92 2.03
C SER A 27 -5.35 -32.49 1.81
N CYS A 28 -5.57 -31.99 0.60
CA CYS A 28 -5.12 -30.67 0.18
C CYS A 28 -5.69 -29.59 1.11
N SER A 29 -4.83 -28.94 1.91
CA SER A 29 -5.30 -27.98 2.92
C SER A 29 -5.68 -26.61 2.35
N ARG A 30 -5.37 -26.34 1.08
CA ARG A 30 -5.64 -25.05 0.43
C ARG A 30 -7.02 -25.04 -0.21
N ARG A 31 -7.73 -23.92 -0.05
CA ARG A 31 -9.06 -23.72 -0.63
C ARG A 31 -8.97 -23.41 -2.12
N ARG A 32 -9.94 -23.94 -2.86
CA ARG A 32 -10.19 -23.65 -4.27
C ARG A 32 -11.63 -23.16 -4.34
N VAL A 33 -11.80 -21.85 -4.28
CA VAL A 33 -13.09 -21.18 -4.18
C VAL A 33 -13.50 -20.69 -5.56
N GLY A 34 -14.57 -21.22 -6.12
CA GLY A 34 -15.13 -20.75 -7.39
C GLY A 34 -16.38 -19.90 -7.17
N TYR A 35 -16.46 -18.72 -7.79
CA TYR A 35 -17.72 -17.98 -7.90
C TYR A 35 -18.44 -18.40 -9.17
N ILE A 36 -19.75 -18.68 -9.08
CA ILE A 36 -20.63 -18.93 -10.23
C ILE A 36 -21.74 -17.89 -10.25
N THR A 37 -21.91 -17.22 -11.39
CA THR A 37 -22.90 -16.14 -11.48
C THR A 37 -24.32 -16.67 -11.60
N SER A 38 -25.32 -15.96 -11.07
CA SER A 38 -26.73 -16.34 -11.09
C SER A 38 -27.39 -16.03 -12.45
N TRP A 39 -26.78 -15.14 -13.23
CA TRP A 39 -27.21 -14.72 -14.58
C TRP A 39 -26.47 -15.44 -15.71
N GLY A 40 -25.40 -16.19 -15.40
CA GLY A 40 -24.62 -16.95 -16.37
C GLY A 40 -25.41 -18.06 -17.05
N LYS A 41 -25.06 -18.37 -18.29
CA LYS A 41 -25.75 -19.39 -19.10
C LYS A 41 -25.05 -20.75 -19.13
N GLN A 42 -23.76 -20.79 -18.79
CA GLN A 42 -22.97 -22.02 -18.88
C GLN A 42 -23.27 -22.94 -17.68
N PRO A 43 -23.63 -24.22 -17.89
CA PRO A 43 -23.97 -25.12 -16.80
C PRO A 43 -22.75 -25.42 -15.92
N PHE A 44 -22.97 -25.59 -14.62
CA PHE A 44 -21.97 -26.12 -13.72
C PHE A 44 -21.81 -27.62 -13.96
N ARG A 45 -20.58 -28.14 -13.98
CA ARG A 45 -20.30 -29.54 -14.36
C ARG A 45 -19.52 -30.27 -13.28
N ASP A 46 -19.60 -31.61 -13.31
CA ASP A 46 -18.88 -32.48 -12.38
C ASP A 46 -17.37 -32.28 -12.41
N ASP A 47 -16.78 -32.13 -13.59
CA ASP A 47 -15.33 -31.91 -13.77
C ASP A 47 -14.85 -30.55 -13.22
N GLN A 48 -15.77 -29.60 -13.02
CA GLN A 48 -15.50 -28.35 -12.33
C GLN A 48 -15.64 -28.54 -10.81
N ALA A 49 -16.69 -29.24 -10.37
CA ALA A 49 -16.92 -29.55 -8.96
C ALA A 49 -15.76 -30.34 -8.32
N ASP A 50 -15.23 -31.35 -9.03
CA ASP A 50 -14.07 -32.15 -8.60
C ASP A 50 -12.82 -31.30 -8.28
N LYS A 51 -12.70 -30.12 -8.90
CA LYS A 51 -11.55 -29.22 -8.72
C LYS A 51 -11.76 -28.19 -7.62
N LEU A 52 -12.98 -28.02 -7.12
CA LEU A 52 -13.31 -27.00 -6.14
C LEU A 52 -13.45 -27.61 -4.74
N THR A 53 -13.13 -26.81 -3.73
CA THR A 53 -13.50 -27.15 -2.35
C THR A 53 -14.67 -26.32 -1.87
N HIS A 54 -14.85 -25.14 -2.43
CA HIS A 54 -15.97 -24.25 -2.15
C HIS A 54 -16.51 -23.68 -3.45
N LEU A 55 -17.84 -23.60 -3.56
CA LEU A 55 -18.53 -22.88 -4.62
C LEU A 55 -19.39 -21.79 -3.99
N VAL A 56 -19.25 -20.56 -4.48
CA VAL A 56 -20.03 -19.40 -4.04
C VAL A 56 -20.99 -19.03 -5.15
N PHE A 57 -22.30 -19.14 -4.88
CA PHE A 57 -23.35 -18.74 -5.81
C PHE A 57 -23.61 -17.24 -5.70
N ALA A 58 -23.30 -16.50 -6.75
CA ALA A 58 -23.29 -15.03 -6.77
C ALA A 58 -24.34 -14.49 -7.75
N PHE A 59 -25.32 -13.66 -7.38
CA PHE A 59 -25.61 -13.15 -6.04
C PHE A 59 -27.08 -13.34 -5.70
N PHE A 60 -27.33 -13.40 -4.40
CA PHE A 60 -28.62 -13.07 -3.81
C PHE A 60 -28.70 -11.55 -3.61
N VAL A 61 -29.89 -10.99 -3.83
CA VAL A 61 -30.14 -9.55 -3.75
C VAL A 61 -30.61 -9.18 -2.35
N VAL A 62 -30.03 -8.13 -1.80
CA VAL A 62 -30.45 -7.42 -0.58
C VAL A 62 -31.28 -6.21 -0.98
N ASP A 63 -32.44 -6.03 -0.36
CA ASP A 63 -33.29 -4.84 -0.54
C ASP A 63 -33.18 -3.87 0.64
N SER A 64 -33.71 -2.65 0.48
CA SER A 64 -33.64 -1.58 1.49
C SER A 64 -34.29 -1.92 2.84
N ASP A 65 -35.20 -2.91 2.87
CA ASP A 65 -35.86 -3.40 4.09
C ASP A 65 -35.08 -4.54 4.79
N GLY A 66 -33.94 -4.95 4.22
CA GLY A 66 -33.10 -6.03 4.72
C GLY A 66 -33.55 -7.42 4.27
N SER A 67 -34.52 -7.53 3.36
CA SER A 67 -34.87 -8.82 2.75
C SER A 67 -33.76 -9.32 1.82
N VAL A 68 -33.61 -10.65 1.76
CA VAL A 68 -32.59 -11.36 0.96
C VAL A 68 -33.31 -12.34 0.06
N LYS A 69 -33.13 -12.24 -1.26
CA LYS A 69 -33.87 -13.04 -2.25
C LYS A 69 -33.05 -13.41 -3.47
N LEU A 70 -33.38 -14.54 -4.08
CA LEU A 70 -32.89 -14.92 -5.40
C LEU A 70 -33.86 -14.43 -6.47
N GLU A 71 -33.42 -13.50 -7.32
CA GLU A 71 -34.26 -12.87 -8.34
C GLU A 71 -34.31 -13.66 -9.65
N GLY A 72 -35.52 -13.92 -10.14
CA GLY A 72 -35.77 -14.50 -11.46
C GLY A 72 -35.77 -16.03 -11.50
N ASP A 73 -36.62 -16.60 -12.35
CA ASP A 73 -36.76 -18.06 -12.47
C ASP A 73 -35.50 -18.72 -13.04
N ALA A 74 -34.82 -18.06 -13.99
CA ALA A 74 -33.56 -18.54 -14.55
C ALA A 74 -32.47 -18.72 -13.48
N ALA A 75 -32.41 -17.82 -12.50
CA ALA A 75 -31.43 -17.92 -11.41
C ALA A 75 -31.77 -19.06 -10.45
N LYS A 76 -33.07 -19.31 -10.19
CA LYS A 76 -33.54 -20.45 -9.39
C LYS A 76 -33.27 -21.77 -10.09
N GLU A 77 -33.61 -21.91 -11.36
CA GLU A 77 -33.31 -23.10 -12.17
C GLU A 77 -31.81 -23.40 -12.18
N ARG A 78 -31.00 -22.34 -12.32
CA ARG A 78 -29.54 -22.46 -12.25
C ARG A 78 -29.05 -22.91 -10.88
N LEU A 79 -29.59 -22.39 -9.79
CA LEU A 79 -29.24 -22.83 -8.44
C LEU A 79 -29.62 -24.30 -8.22
N GLU A 80 -30.77 -24.74 -8.69
CA GLU A 80 -31.17 -26.15 -8.59
C GLU A 80 -30.21 -27.05 -9.36
N HIS A 81 -29.82 -26.70 -10.60
CA HIS A 81 -28.78 -27.43 -11.33
C HIS A 81 -27.43 -27.46 -10.59
N VAL A 82 -27.02 -26.34 -9.98
CA VAL A 82 -25.79 -26.28 -9.16
C VAL A 82 -25.88 -27.25 -7.98
N LYS A 83 -27.02 -27.32 -7.29
CA LYS A 83 -27.24 -28.24 -6.17
C LYS A 83 -27.26 -29.70 -6.61
N GLU A 84 -27.85 -30.01 -7.77
CA GLU A 84 -27.84 -31.37 -8.34
C GLU A 84 -26.43 -31.87 -8.60
N VAL A 85 -25.54 -30.99 -9.10
CA VAL A 85 -24.12 -31.29 -9.24
C VAL A 85 -23.49 -31.43 -7.85
N ALA A 86 -23.62 -30.44 -6.97
CA ALA A 86 -23.01 -30.46 -5.64
C ALA A 86 -23.40 -31.69 -4.80
N ALA A 87 -24.62 -32.21 -4.94
CA ALA A 87 -25.07 -33.43 -4.27
C ALA A 87 -24.26 -34.69 -4.64
N ARG A 88 -23.59 -34.69 -5.80
CA ARG A 88 -22.68 -35.77 -6.25
C ARG A 88 -21.25 -35.58 -5.76
N HIS A 89 -20.93 -34.43 -5.18
CA HIS A 89 -19.60 -34.01 -4.70
C HIS A 89 -19.66 -33.65 -3.21
N PRO A 90 -19.76 -34.62 -2.29
CA PRO A 90 -20.10 -34.38 -0.88
C PRO A 90 -19.07 -33.53 -0.10
N ASP A 91 -17.85 -33.40 -0.61
CA ASP A 91 -16.81 -32.57 -0.02
C ASP A 91 -16.89 -31.08 -0.44
N LEU A 92 -17.64 -30.76 -1.49
CA LEU A 92 -17.85 -29.40 -1.98
C LEU A 92 -18.74 -28.62 -1.01
N LYS A 93 -18.24 -27.48 -0.50
CA LYS A 93 -19.03 -26.56 0.33
C LYS A 93 -19.73 -25.53 -0.53
N LEU A 94 -21.04 -25.42 -0.38
CA LEU A 94 -21.84 -24.47 -1.14
C LEU A 94 -22.18 -23.25 -0.28
N LEU A 95 -21.74 -22.06 -0.69
CA LEU A 95 -22.08 -20.79 -0.08
C LEU A 95 -22.92 -19.96 -1.06
N TYR A 96 -23.67 -18.99 -0.55
CA TYR A 96 -24.24 -17.93 -1.38
C TYR A 96 -23.66 -16.58 -0.98
N ALA A 97 -23.47 -15.72 -1.98
CA ALA A 97 -23.00 -14.35 -1.77
C ALA A 97 -24.17 -13.37 -1.81
N VAL A 98 -24.12 -12.35 -0.95
CA VAL A 98 -25.00 -11.18 -1.00
C VAL A 98 -24.20 -9.92 -1.30
N GLY A 99 -24.80 -9.01 -2.07
CA GLY A 99 -24.17 -7.76 -2.47
C GLY A 99 -23.52 -7.83 -3.85
N GLY A 100 -22.21 -7.58 -3.89
CA GLY A 100 -21.44 -7.34 -5.11
C GLY A 100 -21.56 -5.90 -5.60
N TRP A 101 -20.87 -5.62 -6.70
CA TRP A 101 -20.76 -4.28 -7.30
C TRP A 101 -22.09 -3.52 -7.45
N GLU A 102 -23.15 -4.20 -7.90
CA GLU A 102 -24.45 -3.57 -8.24
C GLU A 102 -25.49 -3.61 -7.09
N ASN A 103 -25.21 -4.30 -5.97
CA ASN A 103 -26.18 -4.48 -4.88
C ASN A 103 -25.63 -4.15 -3.48
N SER A 104 -24.54 -3.39 -3.41
CA SER A 104 -23.93 -2.99 -2.14
C SER A 104 -24.53 -1.73 -1.50
N GLN A 105 -25.47 -1.05 -2.16
CA GLN A 105 -26.02 0.25 -1.73
C GLN A 105 -26.72 0.24 -0.37
N TYR A 106 -27.27 -0.89 0.06
CA TYR A 106 -28.08 -0.94 1.29
C TYR A 106 -27.27 -1.31 2.54
N PHE A 107 -26.05 -1.82 2.40
CA PHE A 107 -25.26 -2.27 3.55
C PHE A 107 -24.99 -1.16 4.57
N SER A 108 -24.60 0.04 4.13
CA SER A 108 -24.30 1.14 5.07
C SER A 108 -25.52 1.46 5.96
N VAL A 109 -26.70 1.54 5.35
CA VAL A 109 -27.97 1.85 6.05
C VAL A 109 -28.42 0.68 6.94
N LEU A 110 -28.38 -0.55 6.43
CA LEU A 110 -28.83 -1.73 7.16
C LEU A 110 -27.90 -2.10 8.32
N THR A 111 -26.62 -1.73 8.23
CA THR A 111 -25.65 -2.04 9.29
C THR A 111 -25.55 -0.96 10.38
N ALA A 112 -26.14 0.22 10.16
CA ALA A 112 -25.98 1.40 11.01
C ALA A 112 -26.52 1.25 12.44
N ASP A 113 -27.59 0.48 12.67
CA ASP A 113 -28.11 0.21 14.00
C ASP A 113 -28.50 -1.26 14.20
N HIS A 114 -28.65 -1.63 15.47
CA HIS A 114 -28.89 -3.00 15.88
C HIS A 114 -30.20 -3.57 15.32
N SER A 115 -31.29 -2.80 15.28
CA SER A 115 -32.58 -3.30 14.84
C SER A 115 -32.53 -3.70 13.36
N ARG A 116 -32.00 -2.82 12.51
CA ARG A 116 -31.82 -3.11 11.08
C ARG A 116 -30.83 -4.24 10.82
N ARG A 117 -29.73 -4.32 11.59
CA ARG A 117 -28.79 -5.44 11.50
C ARG A 117 -29.46 -6.76 11.84
N SER A 118 -30.24 -6.83 12.92
CA SER A 118 -30.97 -8.05 13.29
C SER A 118 -31.95 -8.49 12.20
N ILE A 119 -32.63 -7.55 11.52
CA ILE A 119 -33.52 -7.87 10.39
C ILE A 119 -32.73 -8.47 9.23
N LEU A 120 -31.64 -7.83 8.82
CA LEU A 120 -30.78 -8.34 7.75
C LEU A 120 -30.23 -9.72 8.09
N ILE A 121 -29.68 -9.91 9.29
CA ILE A 121 -29.11 -11.19 9.73
C ILE A 121 -30.18 -12.28 9.74
N SER A 122 -31.38 -12.00 10.26
CA SER A 122 -32.48 -12.96 10.25
C SER A 122 -32.85 -13.41 8.83
N ASN A 123 -32.87 -12.49 7.86
CA ASN A 123 -33.12 -12.83 6.46
C ASN A 123 -31.96 -13.58 5.79
N LEU A 124 -30.71 -13.30 6.17
CA LEU A 124 -29.56 -14.10 5.75
C LEU A 124 -29.70 -15.55 6.25
N ILE A 125 -29.94 -15.75 7.55
CA ILE A 125 -30.15 -17.08 8.13
C ILE A 125 -31.35 -17.80 7.48
N LYS A 126 -32.43 -17.07 7.17
CA LYS A 126 -33.58 -17.62 6.47
C LYS A 126 -33.21 -18.16 5.09
N ALA A 127 -32.48 -17.39 4.28
CA ALA A 127 -32.04 -17.82 2.96
C ALA A 127 -31.06 -19.02 3.05
N LEU A 128 -30.12 -18.99 4.00
CA LEU A 128 -29.22 -20.11 4.28
C LEU A 128 -30.00 -21.42 4.52
N LYS A 129 -31.03 -21.38 5.38
CA LYS A 129 -31.89 -22.53 5.69
C LYS A 129 -32.74 -22.95 4.47
N GLU A 130 -33.42 -22.00 3.83
CA GLU A 130 -34.33 -22.25 2.70
C GLU A 130 -33.64 -22.97 1.54
N TYR A 131 -32.42 -22.56 1.21
CA TYR A 131 -31.67 -23.12 0.10
C TYR A 131 -30.63 -24.16 0.54
N SER A 132 -30.53 -24.48 1.83
CA SER A 132 -29.63 -25.51 2.38
C SER A 132 -28.14 -25.29 2.07
N PHE A 133 -27.69 -24.02 2.12
CA PHE A 133 -26.28 -23.67 1.94
C PHE A 133 -25.44 -24.01 3.19
N ASP A 134 -24.14 -24.21 3.02
CA ASP A 134 -23.15 -24.47 4.07
C ASP A 134 -22.55 -23.17 4.65
N GLY A 135 -22.86 -22.01 4.08
CA GLY A 135 -22.38 -20.73 4.59
C GLY A 135 -22.80 -19.52 3.77
N ILE A 136 -22.33 -18.36 4.24
CA ILE A 136 -22.70 -17.04 3.72
C ILE A 136 -21.42 -16.29 3.36
N ASP A 137 -21.39 -15.72 2.16
CA ASP A 137 -20.34 -14.80 1.72
C ASP A 137 -20.89 -13.36 1.67
N ILE A 138 -20.22 -12.43 2.35
CA ILE A 138 -20.60 -11.02 2.35
C ILE A 138 -19.72 -10.26 1.36
N ASP A 139 -20.31 -9.73 0.31
CA ASP A 139 -19.62 -8.93 -0.70
C ASP A 139 -20.11 -7.49 -0.66
N TRP A 140 -19.60 -6.71 0.31
CA TRP A 140 -19.91 -5.28 0.43
C TRP A 140 -18.86 -4.47 -0.32
N GLU A 141 -19.26 -3.88 -1.45
CA GLU A 141 -18.42 -3.04 -2.31
C GLU A 141 -18.83 -1.55 -2.30
N TYR A 142 -18.23 -0.68 -1.48
CA TYR A 142 -17.29 -0.95 -0.38
C TYR A 142 -17.66 -0.13 0.86
N PRO A 143 -17.39 -0.61 2.09
CA PRO A 143 -17.61 0.17 3.30
C PRO A 143 -16.82 1.50 3.26
N VAL A 144 -17.42 2.58 3.76
CA VAL A 144 -16.83 3.93 3.81
C VAL A 144 -16.64 4.59 2.44
N THR A 145 -15.72 4.10 1.61
CA THR A 145 -15.38 4.76 0.33
C THR A 145 -16.49 4.60 -0.71
N GLY A 146 -17.33 3.58 -0.55
CA GLY A 146 -18.32 3.21 -1.56
C GLY A 146 -17.73 2.53 -2.78
N GLY A 147 -18.62 1.87 -3.52
CA GLY A 147 -18.40 1.38 -4.88
C GLY A 147 -19.32 2.15 -5.81
N ALA A 148 -20.44 1.54 -6.21
CA ALA A 148 -21.50 2.23 -6.95
C ALA A 148 -22.15 3.39 -6.16
N ILE A 149 -22.15 3.31 -4.82
CA ILE A 149 -22.66 4.36 -3.92
C ILE A 149 -21.69 4.57 -2.77
N GLU A 150 -21.46 5.84 -2.37
CA GLU A 150 -20.62 6.24 -1.23
C GLU A 150 -21.17 5.74 0.12
N GLY A 151 -20.26 5.40 1.04
CA GLY A 151 -20.58 4.96 2.39
C GLY A 151 -20.38 6.05 3.44
N THR A 152 -20.27 5.64 4.70
CA THR A 152 -19.97 6.54 5.83
C THR A 152 -18.77 6.04 6.64
N PRO A 153 -18.00 6.90 7.34
CA PRO A 153 -16.91 6.45 8.21
C PRO A 153 -17.33 5.44 9.30
N ALA A 154 -18.61 5.42 9.69
CA ALA A 154 -19.14 4.47 10.66
C ALA A 154 -19.20 3.03 10.12
N ASP A 155 -19.24 2.86 8.79
CA ASP A 155 -19.36 1.57 8.12
C ASP A 155 -18.26 0.59 8.55
N ARG A 156 -17.02 1.08 8.72
CA ARG A 156 -15.89 0.24 9.16
C ARG A 156 -16.19 -0.52 10.45
N ARG A 157 -16.77 0.15 11.44
CA ARG A 157 -17.16 -0.46 12.72
C ARG A 157 -18.46 -1.26 12.58
N ASN A 158 -19.40 -0.77 11.78
CA ASN A 158 -20.68 -1.42 11.57
C ASN A 158 -20.53 -2.77 10.85
N TYR A 159 -19.55 -2.89 9.96
CA TYR A 159 -19.23 -4.15 9.30
C TYR A 159 -18.74 -5.19 10.31
N VAL A 160 -17.86 -4.81 11.24
CA VAL A 160 -17.45 -5.69 12.35
C VAL A 160 -18.64 -6.11 13.21
N ASN A 161 -19.58 -5.20 13.49
CA ASN A 161 -20.79 -5.53 14.25
C ASN A 161 -21.66 -6.54 13.50
N LEU A 162 -21.87 -6.35 12.19
CA LEU A 162 -22.59 -7.29 11.33
C LEU A 162 -21.97 -8.68 11.39
N MET A 163 -20.65 -8.80 11.17
CA MET A 163 -19.97 -10.11 11.15
C MET A 163 -20.00 -10.79 12.51
N ARG A 164 -19.87 -10.03 13.60
CA ARG A 164 -19.97 -10.56 14.97
C ARG A 164 -21.37 -11.10 15.26
N GLU A 165 -22.40 -10.31 14.98
CA GLU A 165 -23.79 -10.68 15.25
C GLU A 165 -24.21 -11.86 14.36
N LEU A 166 -23.81 -11.87 13.08
CA LEU A 166 -24.03 -13.01 12.17
C LEU A 166 -23.37 -14.30 12.68
N ARG A 167 -22.12 -14.23 13.16
CA ARG A 167 -21.45 -15.41 13.73
C ARG A 167 -22.15 -15.95 14.98
N ASN A 168 -22.71 -15.09 15.82
CA ASN A 168 -23.45 -15.54 17.00
C ASN A 168 -24.70 -16.32 16.59
N GLU A 169 -25.50 -15.77 15.67
CA GLU A 169 -26.71 -16.43 15.15
C GLU A 169 -26.39 -17.76 14.45
N LEU A 170 -25.28 -17.81 13.69
CA LEU A 170 -24.83 -19.07 13.10
C LEU A 170 -24.42 -20.09 14.16
N ARG A 171 -23.76 -19.71 15.25
CA ARG A 171 -23.42 -20.66 16.33
C ARG A 171 -24.66 -21.25 16.99
N GLU A 172 -25.68 -20.45 17.23
CA GLU A 172 -26.97 -20.95 17.74
C GLU A 172 -27.58 -21.95 16.75
N LEU A 173 -27.48 -21.67 15.45
CA LEU A 173 -27.91 -22.60 14.41
C LEU A 173 -27.05 -23.89 14.34
N GLU A 174 -25.75 -23.79 14.57
CA GLU A 174 -24.84 -24.94 14.65
C GLU A 174 -25.23 -25.86 15.83
N GLU A 175 -25.61 -25.27 16.98
CA GLU A 175 -26.12 -26.01 18.14
C GLU A 175 -27.49 -26.66 17.86
N GLU A 176 -28.38 -25.97 17.14
CA GLU A 176 -29.70 -26.49 16.74
C GLU A 176 -29.58 -27.68 15.77
N THR A 177 -28.70 -27.59 14.78
CA THR A 177 -28.64 -28.52 13.64
C THR A 177 -27.54 -29.57 13.77
N GLY A 178 -26.56 -29.36 14.64
CA GLY A 178 -25.35 -30.18 14.73
C GLY A 178 -24.42 -30.05 13.51
N ARG A 179 -24.58 -29.02 12.68
CA ARG A 179 -23.79 -28.79 11.46
C ARG A 179 -23.02 -27.48 11.56
N PRO A 180 -21.73 -27.42 11.15
CA PRO A 180 -20.98 -26.17 11.10
C PRO A 180 -21.41 -25.29 9.91
N TYR A 181 -21.35 -23.97 10.08
CA TYR A 181 -21.64 -22.99 9.03
C TYR A 181 -20.49 -22.00 8.81
N LEU A 182 -20.21 -21.74 7.53
CA LEU A 182 -19.12 -20.88 7.11
C LEU A 182 -19.56 -19.42 6.97
N ILE A 183 -18.64 -18.50 7.29
CA ILE A 183 -18.72 -17.10 6.92
C ILE A 183 -17.45 -16.73 6.16
N SER A 184 -17.62 -16.23 4.94
CA SER A 184 -16.57 -15.55 4.20
C SER A 184 -16.98 -14.13 3.82
N PHE A 185 -16.02 -13.36 3.33
CA PHE A 185 -16.30 -12.09 2.70
C PHE A 185 -15.35 -11.83 1.54
N ALA A 186 -15.81 -11.07 0.57
CA ALA A 186 -14.99 -10.52 -0.49
C ALA A 186 -14.30 -9.23 -0.03
N GLY A 187 -12.98 -9.15 -0.22
CA GLY A 187 -12.15 -8.04 0.24
C GLY A 187 -11.57 -7.23 -0.91
N ALA A 188 -11.52 -5.90 -0.76
CA ALA A 188 -11.02 -4.99 -1.78
C ALA A 188 -9.52 -5.19 -2.11
N ALA A 189 -9.15 -5.02 -3.39
CA ALA A 189 -7.75 -5.11 -3.84
C ALA A 189 -6.89 -3.93 -3.33
N GLY A 190 -7.43 -2.72 -3.45
CA GLY A 190 -6.68 -1.48 -3.29
C GLY A 190 -6.59 -1.02 -1.84
N HIS A 191 -5.38 -0.63 -1.42
CA HIS A 191 -5.11 -0.09 -0.08
C HIS A 191 -6.03 1.10 0.28
N TRP A 192 -6.39 1.92 -0.71
CA TRP A 192 -7.24 3.12 -0.56
C TRP A 192 -8.67 2.79 -0.12
N VAL A 193 -9.16 1.62 -0.48
CA VAL A 193 -10.48 1.11 -0.08
C VAL A 193 -10.34 0.27 1.18
N LEU A 194 -9.29 -0.57 1.24
CA LEU A 194 -9.04 -1.49 2.33
C LEU A 194 -8.85 -0.77 3.68
N LYS A 195 -7.93 0.20 3.74
CA LYS A 195 -7.54 0.89 4.98
C LYS A 195 -8.71 1.61 5.67
N PRO A 196 -9.52 2.44 4.99
CA PRO A 196 -10.66 3.08 5.63
C PRO A 196 -11.84 2.13 5.83
N GLY A 197 -12.09 1.18 4.93
CA GLY A 197 -13.30 0.36 4.93
C GLY A 197 -13.27 -0.84 5.88
N TYR A 198 -12.09 -1.39 6.15
CA TYR A 198 -11.96 -2.70 6.78
C TYR A 198 -11.18 -2.65 8.10
N ASP A 199 -11.67 -3.38 9.09
CA ASP A 199 -10.89 -3.75 10.28
C ASP A 199 -10.62 -5.26 10.19
N LEU A 200 -9.61 -5.63 9.39
CA LEU A 200 -9.32 -7.03 9.07
C LEU A 200 -9.05 -7.87 10.33
N GLN A 201 -8.35 -7.32 11.33
CA GLN A 201 -8.10 -8.04 12.57
C GLN A 201 -9.39 -8.39 13.31
N GLN A 202 -10.35 -7.47 13.34
CA GLN A 202 -11.63 -7.72 13.99
C GLN A 202 -12.56 -8.59 13.14
N LEU A 203 -12.61 -8.38 11.82
CA LEU A 203 -13.43 -9.19 10.90
C LEU A 203 -13.02 -10.67 10.95
N MET A 204 -11.71 -10.96 10.94
CA MET A 204 -11.20 -12.34 10.92
C MET A 204 -11.42 -13.13 12.23
N LYS A 205 -11.91 -12.48 13.30
CA LYS A 205 -12.39 -13.17 14.51
C LYS A 205 -13.72 -13.87 14.29
N TYR A 206 -14.52 -13.41 13.33
CA TYR A 206 -15.87 -13.90 13.07
C TYR A 206 -15.99 -14.64 11.73
N CYS A 207 -15.03 -14.41 10.81
CA CYS A 207 -14.98 -15.06 9.50
C CYS A 207 -14.01 -16.26 9.47
N ASP A 208 -14.34 -17.24 8.64
CA ASP A 208 -13.50 -18.41 8.39
C ASP A 208 -12.35 -18.07 7.45
N PHE A 209 -12.65 -17.36 6.37
CA PHE A 209 -11.65 -16.90 5.40
C PHE A 209 -12.12 -15.63 4.66
N VAL A 210 -11.16 -14.94 4.03
CA VAL A 210 -11.40 -13.82 3.13
C VAL A 210 -11.05 -14.21 1.70
N ASN A 211 -11.94 -13.83 0.78
CA ASN A 211 -11.75 -13.91 -0.66
C ASN A 211 -11.24 -12.55 -1.16
N VAL A 212 -9.93 -12.39 -1.32
CA VAL A 212 -9.36 -11.10 -1.70
C VAL A 212 -9.54 -10.90 -3.20
N MET A 213 -10.27 -9.87 -3.60
CA MET A 213 -10.50 -9.51 -5.01
C MET A 213 -9.25 -8.85 -5.59
N SER A 214 -8.12 -9.58 -5.63
CA SER A 214 -6.82 -9.11 -6.12
C SER A 214 -6.78 -9.04 -7.65
N TYR A 215 -7.72 -8.29 -8.23
CA TYR A 215 -7.89 -7.99 -9.64
C TYR A 215 -8.53 -6.60 -9.78
N ASP A 216 -8.79 -6.18 -11.02
CA ASP A 216 -9.27 -4.84 -11.37
C ASP A 216 -8.36 -3.69 -10.92
N TYR A 217 -7.04 -3.92 -10.91
CA TYR A 217 -6.08 -2.83 -10.71
C TYR A 217 -6.05 -1.84 -11.89
N PHE A 218 -6.41 -2.29 -13.09
CA PHE A 218 -6.41 -1.48 -14.32
C PHE A 218 -7.67 -1.73 -15.13
N GLY A 219 -8.26 -0.65 -15.65
CA GLY A 219 -9.30 -0.68 -16.65
C GLY A 219 -9.55 0.68 -17.30
N ALA A 220 -10.49 0.74 -18.24
CA ALA A 220 -10.82 1.94 -19.01
C ALA A 220 -11.71 2.91 -18.23
N TRP A 221 -11.27 3.30 -17.04
CA TRP A 221 -11.93 4.28 -16.17
C TRP A 221 -11.02 5.44 -15.84
N SER A 222 -11.63 6.53 -15.36
CA SER A 222 -10.88 7.70 -14.90
C SER A 222 -10.06 7.35 -13.65
N SER A 223 -8.81 7.80 -13.63
CA SER A 223 -7.93 7.76 -12.48
C SER A 223 -7.11 9.03 -12.43
N LYS A 224 -6.53 9.36 -11.27
CA LYS A 224 -5.62 10.50 -11.15
C LYS A 224 -4.35 10.39 -12.00
N TRP A 225 -3.97 9.17 -12.40
CA TRP A 225 -2.85 8.96 -13.31
C TRP A 225 -3.32 8.91 -14.78
N GLY A 226 -4.62 9.04 -15.06
CA GLY A 226 -5.19 8.80 -16.38
C GLY A 226 -5.48 7.32 -16.63
N ALA A 227 -6.00 7.00 -17.82
CA ALA A 227 -6.37 5.64 -18.19
C ALA A 227 -5.16 4.85 -18.72
N TYR A 228 -4.27 4.46 -17.82
CA TYR A 228 -3.17 3.56 -18.17
C TYR A 228 -3.69 2.16 -18.50
N THR A 229 -3.13 1.57 -19.56
CA THR A 229 -3.36 0.18 -19.90
C THR A 229 -2.66 -0.74 -18.91
N GLY A 230 -3.19 -1.95 -18.74
CA GLY A 230 -2.56 -2.97 -17.90
C GLY A 230 -3.37 -4.25 -17.82
N PRO A 231 -2.80 -5.33 -17.27
CA PRO A 231 -3.56 -6.53 -16.93
C PRO A 231 -4.50 -6.26 -15.76
N PRO A 232 -5.64 -6.98 -15.64
CA PRO A 232 -6.55 -6.81 -14.51
C PRO A 232 -5.89 -7.20 -13.18
N ALA A 233 -4.92 -8.12 -13.18
CA ALA A 233 -4.35 -8.67 -11.96
C ALA A 233 -2.83 -8.96 -12.06
N PRO A 234 -1.98 -7.93 -12.28
CA PRO A 234 -0.52 -8.13 -12.34
C PRO A 234 -0.02 -8.70 -11.02
N LEU A 235 0.81 -9.74 -11.07
CA LEU A 235 1.32 -10.38 -9.87
C LEU A 235 2.27 -9.46 -9.09
N ASN A 236 3.19 -8.81 -9.81
CA ASN A 236 4.22 -7.95 -9.21
C ASN A 236 4.13 -6.52 -9.74
N PHE A 237 4.73 -5.59 -8.98
CA PHE A 237 5.00 -4.24 -9.48
C PHE A 237 5.93 -4.30 -10.69
N ALA A 238 5.50 -3.68 -11.79
CA ALA A 238 6.33 -3.46 -12.96
C ALA A 238 5.92 -2.18 -13.72
N MET A 239 5.22 -1.27 -13.04
CA MET A 239 4.61 -0.07 -13.64
C MET A 239 5.66 1.04 -13.82
N PRO A 240 5.35 2.06 -14.66
CA PRO A 240 6.24 3.20 -14.86
C PRO A 240 6.58 3.95 -13.56
N LYS A 241 7.67 4.72 -13.58
CA LYS A 241 8.08 5.59 -12.46
C LYS A 241 6.91 6.51 -12.05
N LYS A 242 6.79 6.82 -10.76
CA LYS A 242 5.73 7.64 -10.13
C LYS A 242 4.35 6.98 -10.00
N PHE A 243 4.15 5.76 -10.49
CA PHE A 243 2.97 4.95 -10.12
C PHE A 243 3.08 4.48 -8.69
N SER A 244 1.96 4.31 -7.99
CA SER A 244 2.02 3.58 -6.70
C SER A 244 2.54 2.17 -6.93
N GLY A 245 3.45 1.73 -6.06
CA GLY A 245 3.89 0.35 -6.05
C GLY A 245 2.82 -0.63 -5.58
N ARG A 246 1.67 -0.15 -5.12
CA ARG A 246 0.63 -0.98 -4.50
C ARG A 246 -0.41 -1.55 -5.46
N MET A 247 -0.34 -1.20 -6.74
CA MET A 247 -1.33 -1.63 -7.76
C MET A 247 -1.01 -3.00 -8.37
N ASN A 248 -0.81 -4.01 -7.52
CA ASN A 248 -0.54 -5.40 -7.91
C ASN A 248 -0.92 -6.38 -6.80
N VAL A 249 -1.03 -7.66 -7.18
CA VAL A 249 -1.42 -8.75 -6.29
C VAL A 249 -0.45 -8.91 -5.12
N HIS A 250 0.87 -8.84 -5.36
CA HIS A 250 1.88 -9.01 -4.30
C HIS A 250 1.68 -8.02 -3.15
N ALA A 251 1.54 -6.73 -3.46
CA ALA A 251 1.32 -5.68 -2.47
C ALA A 251 0.02 -5.90 -1.69
N THR A 252 -1.08 -6.21 -2.37
CA THR A 252 -2.36 -6.52 -1.71
C THR A 252 -2.24 -7.73 -0.78
N MET A 253 -1.66 -8.85 -1.25
CA MET A 253 -1.53 -10.05 -0.43
C MET A 253 -0.59 -9.85 0.76
N LYS A 254 0.46 -9.04 0.61
CA LYS A 254 1.33 -8.62 1.71
C LYS A 254 0.53 -7.83 2.76
N ASP A 255 -0.24 -6.83 2.34
CA ASP A 255 -1.05 -5.97 3.24
C ASP A 255 -2.04 -6.82 4.07
N TYR A 256 -2.83 -7.67 3.41
CA TYR A 256 -3.74 -8.61 4.07
C TYR A 256 -3.00 -9.55 5.04
N SER A 257 -1.86 -10.11 4.63
CA SER A 257 -1.09 -11.03 5.47
C SER A 257 -0.53 -10.34 6.71
N CYS A 258 -0.02 -9.12 6.57
CA CYS A 258 0.53 -8.33 7.66
C CYS A 258 -0.52 -7.89 8.68
N GLN A 259 -1.72 -7.55 8.21
CA GLN A 259 -2.83 -7.19 9.10
C GLN A 259 -3.45 -8.41 9.78
N ILE A 260 -3.71 -9.51 9.04
CA ILE A 260 -4.43 -10.69 9.55
C ILE A 260 -3.53 -11.62 10.37
N LYS A 261 -2.24 -11.71 10.03
CA LYS A 261 -1.24 -12.62 10.65
C LYS A 261 -1.67 -14.10 10.66
N ALA A 262 -2.55 -14.49 9.75
CA ALA A 262 -3.04 -15.86 9.53
C ALA A 262 -3.29 -16.11 8.04
N THR A 263 -2.21 -16.30 7.27
CA THR A 263 -2.25 -16.47 5.80
C THR A 263 -3.12 -17.65 5.36
N SER A 264 -3.26 -18.67 6.21
CA SER A 264 -4.13 -19.83 5.98
C SER A 264 -5.62 -19.48 5.92
N LYS A 265 -6.04 -18.25 6.28
CA LYS A 265 -7.42 -17.74 6.14
C LYS A 265 -7.61 -16.81 4.93
N ILE A 266 -6.61 -16.63 4.08
CA ILE A 266 -6.65 -15.69 2.96
C ILE A 266 -6.67 -16.47 1.64
N ASN A 267 -7.57 -16.13 0.73
CA ASN A 267 -7.59 -16.67 -0.63
C ASN A 267 -7.26 -15.56 -1.62
N MET A 268 -6.31 -15.80 -2.54
CA MET A 268 -5.96 -14.87 -3.61
C MET A 268 -6.97 -14.93 -4.74
N GLY A 269 -7.55 -13.80 -5.15
CA GLY A 269 -8.47 -13.69 -6.27
C GLY A 269 -7.78 -13.71 -7.64
N VAL A 270 -8.35 -14.46 -8.58
CA VAL A 270 -7.94 -14.48 -9.99
C VAL A 270 -9.14 -14.26 -10.92
N PRO A 271 -9.02 -13.38 -11.94
CA PRO A 271 -10.10 -13.09 -12.87
C PRO A 271 -10.05 -14.02 -14.10
N PHE A 272 -11.18 -14.63 -14.46
CA PHE A 272 -11.37 -15.40 -15.70
C PHE A 272 -11.92 -14.51 -16.83
N TYR A 273 -11.43 -13.28 -16.87
CA TYR A 273 -11.76 -12.28 -17.89
C TYR A 273 -10.54 -11.39 -18.15
N GLY A 274 -10.57 -10.64 -19.25
CA GLY A 274 -9.63 -9.58 -19.56
C GLY A 274 -10.28 -8.20 -19.48
N ARG A 275 -9.46 -7.17 -19.30
CA ARG A 275 -9.84 -5.75 -19.44
C ARG A 275 -9.23 -5.21 -20.74
N PHE A 276 -9.99 -4.40 -21.46
CA PHE A 276 -9.54 -3.79 -22.71
C PHE A 276 -9.81 -2.30 -22.80
N TRP A 277 -8.98 -1.63 -23.61
CA TRP A 277 -9.05 -0.20 -23.92
C TRP A 277 -9.01 -0.01 -25.43
N LYS A 278 -9.67 1.04 -25.89
CA LYS A 278 -9.51 1.61 -27.23
C LYS A 278 -8.91 3.00 -27.14
N ASN A 279 -8.60 3.58 -28.30
CA ASN A 279 -7.97 4.91 -28.40
C ASN A 279 -6.65 4.99 -27.61
N VAL A 280 -5.90 3.89 -27.60
CA VAL A 280 -4.63 3.76 -26.90
C VAL A 280 -3.50 4.39 -27.72
N GLY A 281 -2.67 5.18 -27.05
CA GLY A 281 -1.51 5.84 -27.62
C GLY A 281 -0.24 4.99 -27.62
N ASP A 282 0.88 5.68 -27.77
CA ASP A 282 2.21 5.08 -27.75
C ASP A 282 2.59 4.61 -26.34
N ALA A 283 3.62 3.74 -26.28
CA ALA A 283 4.16 3.26 -25.03
C ALA A 283 4.77 4.39 -24.21
N VAL A 284 4.57 4.34 -22.89
CA VAL A 284 5.14 5.29 -21.93
C VAL A 284 6.67 5.16 -21.91
N ASP A 285 7.16 3.93 -22.02
CA ASP A 285 8.56 3.59 -22.27
C ASP A 285 8.64 2.80 -23.58
N SER A 286 9.47 3.25 -24.51
CA SER A 286 9.68 2.57 -25.81
C SER A 286 10.19 1.12 -25.70
N THR A 287 10.71 0.72 -24.54
CA THR A 287 11.19 -0.63 -24.25
C THR A 287 10.15 -1.55 -23.62
N ASP A 288 8.99 -1.01 -23.23
CA ASP A 288 7.90 -1.75 -22.59
C ASP A 288 6.54 -1.46 -23.25
N ASP A 289 6.06 -2.45 -23.99
CA ASP A 289 4.80 -2.35 -24.75
C ASP A 289 3.52 -2.43 -23.90
N MET A 290 3.62 -2.83 -22.63
CA MET A 290 2.45 -3.03 -21.75
C MET A 290 1.83 -1.71 -21.31
N TRP A 291 2.65 -0.74 -20.93
CA TRP A 291 2.20 0.50 -20.30
C TRP A 291 2.03 1.60 -21.35
N ARG A 292 0.77 1.89 -21.66
CA ARG A 292 0.31 2.92 -22.60
C ARG A 292 -0.79 3.72 -21.93
N THR A 293 -1.21 4.81 -22.56
CA THR A 293 -2.36 5.60 -22.08
C THR A 293 -3.47 5.62 -23.13
N ALA A 294 -4.71 5.45 -22.67
CA ALA A 294 -5.90 5.66 -23.51
C ALA A 294 -6.32 7.14 -23.45
N THR A 295 -6.76 7.66 -24.60
CA THR A 295 -7.29 9.02 -24.69
C THR A 295 -8.76 9.04 -24.31
N ALA A 296 -9.16 10.05 -23.53
CA ALA A 296 -10.56 10.26 -23.18
C ALA A 296 -11.41 10.60 -24.41
N THR A 297 -12.68 10.17 -24.41
CA THR A 297 -13.65 10.41 -25.49
C THR A 297 -14.46 11.69 -25.29
N ASN A 298 -14.38 12.32 -24.12
CA ASN A 298 -15.01 13.59 -23.82
C ASN A 298 -13.98 14.69 -23.49
N SER A 299 -14.39 15.94 -23.65
CA SER A 299 -13.55 17.12 -23.40
C SER A 299 -13.13 17.29 -21.93
N GLU A 300 -13.87 16.69 -20.99
CA GLU A 300 -13.59 16.74 -19.56
C GLU A 300 -12.47 15.76 -19.14
N GLY A 301 -12.06 14.84 -20.02
CA GLY A 301 -11.01 13.88 -19.71
C GLY A 301 -11.44 12.72 -18.79
N THR A 302 -12.74 12.44 -18.68
CA THR A 302 -13.29 11.52 -17.66
C THR A 302 -13.87 10.22 -18.23
N LYS A 303 -14.16 10.15 -19.53
CA LYS A 303 -14.74 8.97 -20.19
C LYS A 303 -13.74 8.30 -21.09
N PHE A 304 -13.58 6.99 -20.96
CA PHE A 304 -12.67 6.18 -21.77
C PHE A 304 -13.44 5.05 -22.43
N GLU A 305 -13.01 4.65 -23.63
CA GLU A 305 -13.64 3.54 -24.36
C GLU A 305 -12.91 2.23 -24.03
N GLY A 306 -13.66 1.23 -23.58
CA GLY A 306 -13.12 -0.06 -23.16
C GLY A 306 -14.16 -0.91 -22.47
N GLY A 307 -13.72 -1.94 -21.75
CA GLY A 307 -14.60 -2.84 -20.99
C GLY A 307 -13.88 -4.11 -20.58
N ASP A 308 -14.66 -5.16 -20.30
CA ASP A 308 -14.17 -6.50 -20.02
C ASP A 308 -14.57 -7.51 -21.11
N VAL A 309 -13.90 -8.66 -21.12
CA VAL A 309 -14.21 -9.80 -21.98
C VAL A 309 -13.96 -11.10 -21.22
N GLN A 310 -14.94 -12.00 -21.19
CA GLN A 310 -14.79 -13.31 -20.55
C GLN A 310 -13.72 -14.14 -21.28
N TRP A 311 -12.99 -15.00 -20.58
CA TRP A 311 -11.93 -15.83 -21.16
C TRP A 311 -12.40 -16.58 -22.41
N ARG A 312 -13.59 -17.20 -22.32
CA ARG A 312 -14.28 -17.88 -23.43
C ARG A 312 -14.37 -17.07 -24.73
N ASP A 313 -14.62 -15.76 -24.63
CA ASP A 313 -14.87 -14.90 -25.78
C ASP A 313 -13.62 -14.11 -26.19
N LEU A 314 -12.58 -14.12 -25.35
CA LEU A 314 -11.40 -13.27 -25.50
C LEU A 314 -10.70 -13.51 -26.84
N HIS A 315 -10.42 -14.77 -27.17
CA HIS A 315 -9.70 -15.13 -28.39
C HIS A 315 -10.58 -15.15 -29.65
N ALA A 316 -11.91 -15.10 -29.50
CA ALA A 316 -12.82 -14.82 -30.60
C ALA A 316 -12.83 -13.31 -30.94
N LYS A 317 -12.62 -12.45 -29.94
CA LYS A 317 -12.66 -10.99 -30.08
C LYS A 317 -11.30 -10.38 -30.40
N PHE A 318 -10.21 -10.98 -29.93
CA PHE A 318 -8.85 -10.44 -30.05
C PHE A 318 -7.86 -11.50 -30.54
N ASP A 319 -6.98 -11.11 -31.47
CA ASP A 319 -6.03 -12.01 -32.13
C ASP A 319 -4.99 -12.59 -31.14
N ALA A 320 -5.18 -13.86 -30.79
CA ALA A 320 -4.31 -14.62 -29.89
C ALA A 320 -2.85 -14.71 -30.40
N SER A 321 -2.60 -14.59 -31.71
CA SER A 321 -1.24 -14.64 -32.25
C SER A 321 -0.40 -13.40 -31.86
N LYS A 322 -1.05 -12.35 -31.35
CA LYS A 322 -0.42 -11.12 -30.87
C LYS A 322 -0.15 -11.12 -29.37
N THR A 323 -0.44 -12.21 -28.67
CA THR A 323 -0.18 -12.33 -27.24
C THR A 323 1.30 -12.14 -26.93
N LYS A 324 1.59 -11.24 -26.00
CA LYS A 324 2.89 -11.05 -25.37
C LYS A 324 2.77 -11.35 -23.88
N PHE A 325 3.87 -11.75 -23.25
CA PHE A 325 3.93 -11.98 -21.81
C PHE A 325 4.89 -10.99 -21.16
N HIS A 326 4.39 -10.19 -20.23
CA HIS A 326 5.23 -9.24 -19.52
C HIS A 326 5.87 -9.93 -18.30
N HIS A 327 7.17 -10.21 -18.38
CA HIS A 327 7.88 -11.01 -17.38
C HIS A 327 7.99 -10.38 -15.98
N GLY A 328 7.95 -9.05 -15.85
CA GLY A 328 7.94 -8.36 -14.56
C GLY A 328 6.60 -8.53 -13.83
N ALA A 329 5.52 -8.01 -14.42
CA ALA A 329 4.14 -8.16 -13.98
C ALA A 329 3.63 -9.62 -13.91
N LYS A 330 4.25 -10.57 -14.62
CA LYS A 330 3.80 -11.96 -14.81
C LYS A 330 2.39 -12.07 -15.38
N ALA A 331 2.10 -11.28 -16.40
CA ALA A 331 0.78 -11.21 -17.01
C ALA A 331 0.83 -11.16 -18.54
N PRO A 332 -0.12 -11.82 -19.23
CA PRO A 332 -0.28 -11.72 -20.67
C PRO A 332 -1.02 -10.44 -21.08
N PHE A 333 -0.74 -9.98 -22.29
CA PHE A 333 -1.47 -8.89 -22.93
C PHE A 333 -1.43 -9.01 -24.45
N ILE A 334 -2.34 -8.30 -25.12
CA ILE A 334 -2.41 -8.14 -26.57
C ILE A 334 -2.40 -6.64 -26.88
N TRP A 335 -1.52 -6.23 -27.80
CA TRP A 335 -1.50 -4.89 -28.37
C TRP A 335 -1.82 -4.96 -29.88
N LEU A 336 -2.90 -4.29 -30.29
CA LEU A 336 -3.37 -4.20 -31.68
C LEU A 336 -3.18 -2.76 -32.19
N PRO A 337 -2.02 -2.41 -32.77
CA PRO A 337 -1.70 -1.04 -33.15
C PRO A 337 -2.68 -0.45 -34.19
N ASP A 338 -3.05 -1.24 -35.20
CA ASP A 338 -3.98 -0.81 -36.26
C ASP A 338 -5.38 -0.47 -35.72
N GLN A 339 -5.76 -1.09 -34.60
CA GLN A 339 -7.04 -0.88 -33.92
C GLN A 339 -6.94 0.07 -32.72
N LYS A 340 -5.72 0.53 -32.39
CA LYS A 340 -5.41 1.25 -31.14
C LYS A 340 -6.03 0.60 -29.90
N THR A 341 -5.97 -0.73 -29.84
CA THR A 341 -6.66 -1.55 -28.84
C THR A 341 -5.67 -2.35 -28.02
N PHE A 342 -5.77 -2.24 -26.69
CA PHE A 342 -4.99 -3.01 -25.73
C PHE A 342 -5.90 -3.93 -24.95
N VAL A 343 -5.46 -5.16 -24.68
CA VAL A 343 -6.16 -6.12 -23.82
C VAL A 343 -5.19 -6.75 -22.83
N GLY A 344 -5.46 -6.65 -21.54
CA GLY A 344 -4.75 -7.38 -20.50
C GLY A 344 -5.66 -8.44 -19.87
N TYR A 345 -5.13 -9.61 -19.52
CA TYR A 345 -5.96 -10.75 -19.08
C TYR A 345 -5.14 -11.79 -18.29
N GLU A 346 -5.75 -12.93 -17.95
CA GLU A 346 -5.07 -14.12 -17.38
C GLU A 346 -4.95 -15.25 -18.40
N ASN A 347 -3.85 -16.00 -18.38
CA ASN A 347 -3.70 -17.25 -19.11
C ASN A 347 -3.13 -18.34 -18.19
N SER A 348 -2.96 -19.56 -18.72
CA SER A 348 -2.37 -20.67 -17.94
C SER A 348 -0.98 -20.34 -17.36
N GLU A 349 -0.17 -19.54 -18.05
CA GLU A 349 1.16 -19.16 -17.57
C GLU A 349 1.11 -18.19 -16.38
N SER A 350 0.29 -17.14 -16.44
CA SER A 350 0.13 -16.21 -15.31
C SER A 350 -0.53 -16.89 -14.11
N LEU A 351 -1.52 -17.76 -14.33
CA LEU A 351 -2.15 -18.53 -13.26
C LEU A 351 -1.19 -19.52 -12.61
N ARG A 352 -0.29 -20.16 -13.37
CA ARG A 352 0.78 -21.00 -12.79
C ARG A 352 1.67 -20.19 -11.84
N HIS A 353 2.08 -18.99 -12.25
CA HIS A 353 2.87 -18.11 -11.39
C HIS A 353 2.12 -17.70 -10.11
N LYS A 354 0.81 -17.49 -10.18
CA LYS A 354 -0.02 -17.21 -9.00
C LYS A 354 -0.18 -18.41 -8.08
N VAL A 355 -0.32 -19.62 -8.63
CA VAL A 355 -0.34 -20.86 -7.85
C VAL A 355 1.00 -21.08 -7.13
N GLU A 356 2.12 -20.88 -7.83
CA GLU A 356 3.47 -20.90 -7.24
C GLU A 356 3.57 -19.89 -6.08
N TYR A 357 3.12 -18.65 -6.31
CA TYR A 357 3.11 -17.61 -5.30
C TYR A 357 2.28 -18.01 -4.06
N ILE A 358 1.09 -18.59 -4.25
CA ILE A 358 0.21 -19.06 -3.17
C ILE A 358 0.92 -20.11 -2.31
N VAL A 359 1.61 -21.06 -2.96
CA VAL A 359 2.36 -22.13 -2.28
C VAL A 359 3.56 -21.54 -1.52
N GLU A 360 4.37 -20.72 -2.18
CA GLU A 360 5.58 -20.11 -1.62
C GLU A 360 5.31 -19.20 -0.41
N ASN A 361 4.17 -18.51 -0.42
CA ASN A 361 3.77 -17.58 0.65
C ASN A 361 2.80 -18.19 1.65
N ASN A 362 2.54 -19.50 1.55
CA ASN A 362 1.63 -20.24 2.42
C ASN A 362 0.26 -19.56 2.56
N ILE A 363 -0.28 -19.08 1.45
CA ILE A 363 -1.60 -18.48 1.34
C ILE A 363 -2.64 -19.62 1.38
N GLY A 364 -3.78 -19.35 2.00
CA GLY A 364 -4.81 -20.33 2.30
C GLY A 364 -5.57 -20.87 1.09
N GLY A 365 -5.45 -20.25 -0.09
CA GLY A 365 -6.07 -20.76 -1.31
C GLY A 365 -6.14 -19.77 -2.45
N VAL A 366 -6.91 -20.15 -3.47
CA VAL A 366 -7.30 -19.33 -4.63
C VAL A 366 -8.81 -19.09 -4.59
N MET A 367 -9.22 -17.89 -4.99
CA MET A 367 -10.59 -17.52 -5.29
C MET A 367 -10.68 -17.15 -6.78
N ILE A 368 -11.71 -17.63 -7.47
CA ILE A 368 -11.87 -17.47 -8.91
C ILE A 368 -13.16 -16.68 -9.20
N TRP A 369 -13.02 -15.57 -9.92
CA TRP A 369 -14.13 -14.80 -10.47
C TRP A 369 -14.10 -14.83 -12.01
N ALA A 370 -15.01 -15.49 -12.71
CA ALA A 370 -15.99 -16.46 -12.24
C ALA A 370 -15.84 -17.74 -13.08
N ILE A 371 -16.20 -18.89 -12.52
CA ILE A 371 -15.92 -20.20 -13.15
C ILE A 371 -16.69 -20.40 -14.46
N ASP A 372 -17.81 -19.72 -14.62
CA ASP A 372 -18.64 -19.74 -15.83
C ASP A 372 -18.15 -18.80 -16.94
N PHE A 373 -17.05 -18.06 -16.71
CA PHE A 373 -16.37 -17.27 -17.74
C PHE A 373 -15.26 -18.07 -18.45
N ASP A 374 -14.88 -19.23 -17.89
CA ASP A 374 -13.92 -20.14 -18.50
C ASP A 374 -14.47 -20.78 -19.78
N ASP A 375 -13.58 -21.38 -20.56
CA ASP A 375 -13.94 -22.15 -21.74
C ASP A 375 -14.45 -23.56 -21.37
N ASP A 376 -14.95 -24.29 -22.36
CA ASP A 376 -15.52 -25.63 -22.12
C ASP A 376 -14.47 -26.66 -21.70
N GLN A 377 -13.18 -26.41 -21.97
CA GLN A 377 -12.07 -27.26 -21.56
C GLN A 377 -11.63 -26.99 -20.11
N GLY A 378 -12.12 -25.91 -19.50
CA GLY A 378 -11.70 -25.46 -18.18
C GLY A 378 -10.25 -25.02 -18.15
N THR A 379 -9.74 -24.40 -19.22
CA THR A 379 -8.30 -24.07 -19.38
C THR A 379 -7.75 -23.27 -18.19
N LEU A 380 -8.47 -22.24 -17.75
CA LEU A 380 -8.03 -21.42 -16.62
C LEU A 380 -8.27 -22.14 -15.29
N LEU A 381 -9.39 -22.84 -15.12
CA LEU A 381 -9.69 -23.62 -13.92
C LEU A 381 -8.64 -24.71 -13.68
N ASN A 382 -8.24 -25.45 -14.72
CA ASN A 382 -7.19 -26.47 -14.64
C ASN A 382 -5.84 -25.87 -14.18
N SER A 383 -5.59 -24.61 -14.52
CA SER A 383 -4.35 -23.91 -14.14
C SER A 383 -4.43 -23.38 -12.71
N ALA A 384 -5.50 -22.64 -12.38
CA ALA A 384 -5.71 -22.00 -11.09
C ALA A 384 -5.96 -23.00 -9.95
N ALA A 385 -6.70 -24.08 -10.22
CA ALA A 385 -7.09 -25.10 -9.25
C ALA A 385 -6.23 -26.38 -9.34
N SER A 386 -5.03 -26.29 -9.93
CA SER A 386 -4.13 -27.44 -10.13
C SER A 386 -3.67 -28.09 -8.82
N ASP A 387 -3.29 -29.37 -8.89
CA ASP A 387 -2.76 -30.14 -7.76
C ASP A 387 -1.50 -29.53 -7.15
N SER A 388 -0.80 -28.66 -7.88
CA SER A 388 0.35 -27.90 -7.37
C SER A 388 -0.01 -27.07 -6.12
N LEU A 389 -1.26 -26.59 -6.00
CA LEU A 389 -1.76 -25.93 -4.79
C LEU A 389 -1.67 -26.80 -3.54
N CYS A 390 -1.66 -28.13 -3.69
CA CYS A 390 -1.61 -29.07 -2.58
C CYS A 390 -0.16 -29.36 -2.14
N SER A 391 0.83 -28.80 -2.84
CA SER A 391 2.24 -28.95 -2.47
C SER A 391 2.48 -28.40 -1.06
N PRO A 392 3.20 -29.14 -0.20
CA PRO A 392 3.55 -28.66 1.12
C PRO A 392 4.45 -27.43 1.00
N SER A 393 4.15 -26.37 1.75
CA SER A 393 5.07 -25.24 1.89
C SER A 393 5.99 -25.48 3.08
N THR A 394 7.30 -25.38 2.86
CA THR A 394 8.30 -25.43 3.93
C THR A 394 8.56 -24.07 4.56
N LYS A 395 7.98 -22.99 4.01
CA LYS A 395 8.17 -21.62 4.49
C LYS A 395 7.03 -21.24 5.45
N SER A 396 7.38 -20.89 6.69
CA SER A 396 6.45 -20.14 7.56
C SER A 396 6.32 -18.70 7.06
N PHE A 397 5.19 -18.05 7.38
CA PHE A 397 4.84 -16.64 7.14
C PHE A 397 5.97 -15.80 6.49
N SER A 398 5.90 -15.64 5.16
CA SER A 398 7.00 -15.16 4.33
C SER A 398 7.13 -13.63 4.25
N TYR A 399 6.14 -12.87 4.71
CA TYR A 399 6.14 -11.43 4.57
C TYR A 399 6.84 -10.72 5.74
N LYS A 400 7.71 -9.78 5.40
CA LYS A 400 8.23 -8.78 6.34
C LYS A 400 7.31 -7.58 6.34
N CYS A 401 6.68 -7.31 7.47
CA CYS A 401 5.71 -6.24 7.63
C CYS A 401 6.37 -5.01 8.26
N SER A 402 5.87 -3.81 7.92
CA SER A 402 6.21 -2.62 8.69
C SER A 402 5.92 -2.85 10.19
N PRO A 403 6.87 -2.58 11.10
CA PRO A 403 6.67 -2.71 12.54
C PRO A 403 5.95 -1.50 13.15
N VAL A 404 5.59 -0.50 12.35
CA VAL A 404 4.92 0.72 12.80
C VAL A 404 3.63 0.95 12.01
N ASP A 405 2.61 1.45 12.70
CA ASP A 405 1.31 1.80 12.12
C ASP A 405 1.22 3.28 11.74
N ASP A 406 2.11 4.14 12.29
CA ASP A 406 2.16 5.56 11.98
C ASP A 406 2.86 5.83 10.66
N LYS A 407 2.32 6.80 9.91
CA LYS A 407 2.81 7.13 8.58
C LYS A 407 4.04 8.01 8.67
N ARG A 408 5.15 7.56 8.08
CA ARG A 408 6.44 8.27 8.12
C ARG A 408 7.03 8.54 6.74
N TRP A 409 6.21 8.53 5.69
CA TRP A 409 6.66 8.65 4.31
C TRP A 409 5.68 9.47 3.48
N TRP A 410 6.20 10.10 2.42
CA TRP A 410 5.41 10.78 1.41
C TRP A 410 5.11 9.83 0.25
N THR A 411 3.83 9.62 -0.08
CA THR A 411 3.49 8.90 -1.31
C THR A 411 3.14 9.88 -2.43
N TYR A 412 3.25 9.41 -3.69
CA TYR A 412 2.72 10.10 -4.87
C TYR A 412 1.20 10.33 -4.83
N ASP A 413 0.53 9.80 -3.81
CA ASP A 413 -0.89 9.99 -3.58
C ASP A 413 -1.22 11.12 -2.61
N ASP A 414 -0.26 11.51 -1.76
CA ASP A 414 -0.46 12.56 -0.77
C ASP A 414 -0.07 13.93 -1.29
N ASN A 415 1.10 14.01 -1.93
CA ASN A 415 1.70 15.26 -2.38
C ASN A 415 2.76 14.95 -3.45
N GLU A 416 2.50 15.29 -4.71
CA GLU A 416 3.43 15.01 -5.81
C GLU A 416 4.78 15.73 -5.70
N GLU A 417 4.83 16.88 -5.02
CA GLU A 417 6.05 17.67 -4.83
C GLU A 417 6.98 17.03 -3.78
N LEU A 418 6.39 16.48 -2.71
CA LEU A 418 7.12 15.86 -1.60
C LEU A 418 7.24 14.34 -1.75
N ALA A 419 6.45 13.74 -2.62
CA ALA A 419 6.38 12.31 -2.86
C ALA A 419 7.74 11.71 -3.13
N GLY A 420 8.03 10.65 -2.40
CA GLY A 420 9.29 9.96 -2.51
C GLY A 420 10.49 10.78 -2.04
N MET A 421 10.35 11.86 -1.27
CA MET A 421 11.48 12.41 -0.52
C MET A 421 11.71 11.59 0.76
N CYS A 422 12.97 11.31 1.07
CA CYS A 422 13.38 10.58 2.26
C CYS A 422 14.67 11.12 2.88
N GLY A 423 14.92 10.76 4.13
CA GLY A 423 16.11 11.15 4.86
C GLY A 423 16.04 12.57 5.42
N LYS A 424 17.19 13.04 5.90
CA LYS A 424 17.28 14.19 6.82
C LYS A 424 17.23 15.55 6.13
N SER A 425 17.38 15.59 4.81
CA SER A 425 17.18 16.81 4.02
C SER A 425 15.72 17.06 3.66
N ALA A 426 14.84 16.07 3.82
CA ALA A 426 13.46 16.15 3.39
C ALA A 426 12.57 16.84 4.46
N PRO A 427 11.42 17.42 4.06
CA PRO A 427 10.48 18.04 4.98
C PRO A 427 9.91 17.00 5.94
N LEU A 428 9.73 17.40 7.21
CA LEU A 428 9.22 16.48 8.23
C LEU A 428 7.80 16.02 7.92
N ILE A 429 7.50 14.79 8.30
CA ILE A 429 6.16 14.22 8.34
C ILE A 429 5.84 13.83 9.78
N ASP A 430 4.76 14.38 10.33
CA ASP A 430 4.35 14.18 11.73
C ASP A 430 5.48 14.38 12.76
N GLY A 431 6.41 15.29 12.45
CA GLY A 431 7.57 15.63 13.29
C GLY A 431 8.77 14.67 13.16
N TYR A 432 8.72 13.71 12.24
CA TYR A 432 9.80 12.79 11.92
C TYR A 432 10.47 13.17 10.59
N TYR A 433 11.76 12.84 10.43
CA TYR A 433 12.33 12.79 9.08
C TYR A 433 11.53 11.77 8.24
N PRO A 434 11.28 11.97 6.95
CA PRO A 434 10.54 10.98 6.19
C PRO A 434 11.45 9.80 5.81
N VAL A 435 10.87 8.61 5.75
CA VAL A 435 11.47 7.39 5.20
C VAL A 435 10.72 6.97 3.94
N CYS A 436 11.13 5.84 3.38
CA CYS A 436 10.44 5.20 2.28
C CYS A 436 9.48 4.13 2.80
N ASP A 437 8.36 3.94 2.09
CA ASP A 437 7.29 3.04 2.50
C ASP A 437 7.75 1.57 2.39
N PRO A 438 7.92 0.83 3.50
CA PRO A 438 8.41 -0.55 3.47
C PRO A 438 7.48 -1.51 2.71
N ASP A 439 6.23 -1.11 2.51
CA ASP A 439 5.16 -1.91 1.91
C ASP A 439 4.78 -1.42 0.49
N ASP A 440 5.45 -0.39 -0.05
CA ASP A 440 5.34 0.03 -1.45
C ASP A 440 6.53 -0.50 -2.27
N PRO A 441 6.39 -1.59 -3.05
CA PRO A 441 7.50 -2.19 -3.79
C PRO A 441 8.10 -1.28 -4.87
N GLY A 442 7.42 -0.19 -5.26
CA GLY A 442 7.95 0.80 -6.19
C GLY A 442 8.86 1.83 -5.50
N HIS A 443 8.69 2.04 -4.18
CA HIS A 443 9.27 3.16 -3.43
C HIS A 443 9.77 2.76 -2.04
N ALA A 444 10.23 1.52 -1.85
CA ALA A 444 10.67 1.04 -0.55
C ALA A 444 12.11 1.39 -0.17
N CYS A 445 12.92 1.87 -1.11
CA CYS A 445 14.35 2.13 -0.89
C CYS A 445 14.66 3.63 -0.93
N CYS A 446 15.30 4.15 0.11
CA CYS A 446 15.81 5.51 0.13
C CYS A 446 17.20 5.56 -0.51
N GLY A 447 17.30 6.19 -1.68
CA GLY A 447 18.55 6.38 -2.38
C GLY A 447 19.43 7.47 -1.77
N LYS A 448 20.71 7.48 -2.14
CA LYS A 448 21.73 8.43 -1.61
C LYS A 448 21.38 9.92 -1.73
N PHE A 449 20.49 10.29 -2.65
CA PHE A 449 20.08 11.68 -2.87
C PHE A 449 18.82 12.08 -2.11
N GLY A 450 18.34 11.21 -1.20
CA GLY A 450 17.14 11.48 -0.40
C GLY A 450 15.84 11.31 -1.17
N TYR A 451 15.81 10.35 -2.12
CA TYR A 451 14.60 9.99 -2.84
C TYR A 451 14.30 8.50 -2.77
N CYS A 452 13.03 8.16 -2.60
CA CYS A 452 12.49 6.81 -2.62
C CYS A 452 12.36 6.29 -4.03
N GLY A 453 12.66 5.01 -4.19
CA GLY A 453 12.45 4.28 -5.43
C GLY A 453 12.69 2.79 -5.23
N SER A 454 12.92 2.11 -6.34
CA SER A 454 13.15 0.67 -6.40
C SER A 454 14.26 0.34 -7.40
N GLY A 455 14.84 -0.86 -7.27
CA GLY A 455 15.96 -1.30 -8.11
C GLY A 455 17.33 -0.86 -7.60
N ALA A 456 18.37 -1.26 -8.32
CA ALA A 456 19.75 -1.16 -7.84
C ALA A 456 20.20 0.28 -7.55
N GLU A 457 19.67 1.26 -8.29
CA GLU A 457 20.01 2.68 -8.11
C GLU A 457 19.54 3.24 -6.75
N PHE A 458 18.46 2.69 -6.18
CA PHE A 458 17.89 3.11 -4.89
C PHE A 458 18.18 2.15 -3.74
N CYS A 459 18.38 0.86 -4.02
CA CYS A 459 18.48 -0.17 -2.97
C CYS A 459 19.91 -0.71 -2.77
N SER A 460 20.82 -0.52 -3.72
CA SER A 460 22.13 -1.23 -3.73
C SER A 460 23.35 -0.31 -3.59
N CYS A 461 23.16 0.96 -3.24
CA CYS A 461 24.29 1.86 -2.97
C CYS A 461 24.73 1.83 -1.49
N PRO A 462 25.99 2.18 -1.17
CA PRO A 462 26.48 2.14 0.22
C PRO A 462 25.70 3.00 1.20
N GLU A 463 25.14 4.13 0.75
CA GLU A 463 24.35 5.07 1.54
C GLU A 463 22.83 4.83 1.45
N CYS A 464 22.42 3.81 0.70
CA CYS A 464 21.02 3.50 0.47
C CYS A 464 20.41 2.75 1.66
N ILE A 465 19.14 3.03 1.97
CA ILE A 465 18.40 2.34 3.02
C ILE A 465 17.23 1.59 2.38
N ASP A 466 17.29 0.26 2.38
CA ASP A 466 16.25 -0.60 1.83
C ASP A 466 15.26 -1.04 2.92
N TYR A 467 14.18 -0.26 3.08
CA TYR A 467 13.12 -0.57 4.04
C TYR A 467 12.27 -1.76 3.58
N GLY A 468 12.22 -2.07 2.29
CA GLY A 468 11.46 -3.20 1.76
C GLY A 468 12.06 -4.54 2.17
N THR A 469 13.39 -4.64 2.12
CA THR A 469 14.13 -5.83 2.54
C THR A 469 14.24 -5.93 4.06
N ASP A 470 14.41 -4.82 4.80
CA ASP A 470 14.39 -4.82 6.27
C ASP A 470 13.51 -3.69 6.83
N PRO A 471 12.19 -3.94 7.01
CA PRO A 471 11.27 -2.95 7.56
C PRO A 471 11.64 -2.48 8.99
N ASN A 472 12.43 -3.24 9.75
CA ASN A 472 12.86 -2.82 11.09
C ASN A 472 13.83 -1.63 11.08
N LEU A 473 14.40 -1.30 9.92
CA LEU A 473 15.15 -0.06 9.75
C LEU A 473 14.28 1.15 10.09
N ILE A 474 12.95 1.05 9.96
CA ILE A 474 12.03 2.14 10.33
C ILE A 474 12.06 2.52 11.83
N LEU A 475 12.52 1.59 12.67
CA LEU A 475 12.66 1.81 14.12
C LEU A 475 13.99 2.50 14.46
N LYS A 476 14.96 2.45 13.55
CA LYS A 476 16.26 3.12 13.66
C LYS A 476 16.24 4.49 12.98
N GLU A 477 15.43 4.63 11.92
CA GLU A 477 15.19 5.80 11.10
C GLU A 477 13.70 5.84 10.75
N PRO A 478 12.95 6.93 10.90
CA PRO A 478 13.41 8.26 11.22
C PRO A 478 13.25 8.53 12.71
N VAL A 479 14.32 9.05 13.28
CA VAL A 479 14.24 9.75 14.55
C VAL A 479 13.62 11.13 14.31
N LYS A 480 12.87 11.62 15.29
CA LYS A 480 12.54 13.05 15.32
C LYS A 480 13.85 13.86 15.30
N PRO A 481 13.86 15.06 14.70
CA PRO A 481 15.00 15.96 14.82
C PRO A 481 15.44 16.08 16.28
N SER A 482 16.75 16.02 16.50
CA SER A 482 17.35 16.14 17.83
C SER A 482 17.06 17.49 18.50
N GLN A 483 16.72 18.50 17.69
CA GLN A 483 16.39 19.84 18.12
C GLN A 483 15.35 20.47 17.19
N LYS A 484 14.79 21.61 17.60
CA LYS A 484 13.88 22.40 16.76
C LYS A 484 14.55 22.72 15.42
N ILE A 485 13.81 22.55 14.31
CA ILE A 485 14.32 22.88 12.99
C ILE A 485 14.63 24.37 12.91
N THR A 486 15.89 24.66 12.57
CA THR A 486 16.38 25.98 12.22
C THR A 486 17.13 25.97 10.89
N TRP A 487 16.95 24.93 10.07
CA TRP A 487 17.60 24.78 8.76
C TRP A 487 16.55 24.59 7.66
N TYR A 488 16.93 24.91 6.42
CA TYR A 488 16.07 24.71 5.26
C TYR A 488 16.06 23.24 4.81
N THR A 489 14.85 22.70 4.64
CA THR A 489 14.58 21.40 4.03
C THR A 489 14.49 21.50 2.50
N ALA A 490 14.38 20.37 1.81
CA ALA A 490 14.44 20.28 0.35
C ALA A 490 13.30 21.01 -0.39
N ASP A 491 12.20 21.32 0.30
CA ASP A 491 11.05 22.10 -0.16
C ASP A 491 11.27 23.62 -0.09
N ALA A 492 12.39 24.08 0.50
CA ALA A 492 12.68 25.50 0.59
C ALA A 492 12.85 26.12 -0.81
N GLY A 493 12.31 27.34 -0.97
CA GLY A 493 12.40 28.09 -2.21
C GLY A 493 13.83 28.31 -2.71
N GLU A 494 13.94 28.66 -4.00
CA GLU A 494 15.22 28.80 -4.69
C GLU A 494 16.21 29.70 -3.92
N GLY A 495 17.48 29.29 -3.87
CA GLY A 495 18.53 30.02 -3.16
C GLY A 495 18.58 29.80 -1.64
N LYS A 496 17.68 29.02 -1.05
CA LYS A 496 17.68 28.68 0.39
C LYS A 496 18.21 27.27 0.70
N ARG A 497 17.99 26.32 -0.21
CA ARG A 497 18.37 24.92 -0.02
C ARG A 497 19.89 24.77 0.17
N GLY A 498 20.28 24.05 1.22
CA GLY A 498 21.70 23.82 1.54
C GLY A 498 22.46 25.07 1.97
N ARG A 499 21.77 26.15 2.31
CA ARG A 499 22.36 27.42 2.77
C ARG A 499 22.19 27.59 4.27
N CYS A 500 23.14 28.28 4.88
CA CYS A 500 23.21 28.56 6.31
C CYS A 500 23.86 29.91 6.58
N GLY A 501 23.74 30.39 7.81
CA GLY A 501 24.37 31.63 8.25
C GLY A 501 23.52 32.88 7.98
N ARG A 502 24.09 34.03 8.34
CA ARG A 502 23.36 35.31 8.45
C ARG A 502 22.93 35.90 7.11
N ASP A 503 23.61 35.55 6.03
CA ASP A 503 23.33 36.07 4.68
C ASP A 503 22.20 35.30 3.97
N VAL A 504 21.52 34.41 4.68
CA VAL A 504 20.40 33.62 4.20
C VAL A 504 19.13 34.07 4.94
N PRO A 505 17.96 34.17 4.28
CA PRO A 505 16.74 34.62 4.93
C PRO A 505 16.49 33.89 6.27
N PRO A 506 16.13 34.61 7.35
CA PRO A 506 15.96 34.00 8.66
C PRO A 506 14.74 33.06 8.70
N MET A 507 14.84 32.04 9.54
CA MET A 507 13.74 31.13 9.88
C MET A 507 13.24 31.48 11.28
N GLU A 508 11.97 31.90 11.38
CA GLU A 508 11.35 32.34 12.64
C GLU A 508 12.18 33.41 13.40
N GLY A 509 12.89 34.27 12.67
CA GLY A 509 13.72 35.34 13.24
C GLY A 509 15.15 34.94 13.62
N GLU A 510 15.54 33.67 13.45
CA GLU A 510 16.92 33.20 13.65
C GLU A 510 17.60 32.90 12.31
N ALA A 511 18.92 33.11 12.22
CA ALA A 511 19.67 32.77 11.02
C ALA A 511 19.71 31.24 10.84
N PRO A 512 19.52 30.73 9.61
CA PRO A 512 19.40 29.30 9.39
C PRO A 512 20.71 28.56 9.68
N THR A 513 20.59 27.37 10.27
CA THR A 513 21.69 26.46 10.58
C THR A 513 21.82 25.38 9.52
N CYS A 514 22.80 24.50 9.67
CA CYS A 514 22.84 23.22 8.97
C CYS A 514 22.24 22.12 9.84
N ASN A 515 21.70 21.07 9.22
CA ASN A 515 21.04 20.01 9.97
C ASN A 515 22.07 19.23 10.82
N PRO A 516 22.03 19.32 12.16
CA PRO A 516 23.00 18.67 13.05
C PRO A 516 22.93 17.14 13.03
N ASP A 517 21.81 16.59 12.54
CA ASP A 517 21.59 15.15 12.47
C ASP A 517 22.02 14.57 11.11
N ASP A 518 22.31 15.41 10.12
CA ASP A 518 22.72 15.00 8.77
C ASP A 518 24.24 14.80 8.67
N ALA A 519 24.67 13.55 8.54
CA ALA A 519 26.09 13.20 8.41
C ALA A 519 26.76 13.85 7.19
N ASN A 520 25.98 14.24 6.16
CA ASN A 520 26.48 14.80 4.92
C ASN A 520 26.43 16.34 4.88
N ALA A 521 25.66 16.98 5.78
CA ALA A 521 25.39 18.41 5.71
C ALA A 521 25.18 19.07 7.08
N HIS A 522 26.06 18.80 8.05
CA HIS A 522 25.99 19.35 9.42
C HIS A 522 26.91 20.54 9.69
N CYS A 523 27.83 20.88 8.78
CA CYS A 523 28.73 22.01 8.94
C CYS A 523 28.36 23.17 8.01
N CYS A 524 28.36 24.38 8.55
CA CYS A 524 28.19 25.60 7.77
C CYS A 524 29.56 26.20 7.42
N SER A 525 29.84 26.31 6.13
CA SER A 525 31.02 27.00 5.61
C SER A 525 30.93 28.51 5.83
N ASN A 526 32.08 29.21 5.81
CA ASN A 526 32.10 30.68 5.82
C ASN A 526 31.38 31.32 4.61
N GLY A 527 31.19 30.56 3.52
CA GLY A 527 30.39 30.99 2.37
C GLY A 527 28.87 30.83 2.55
N GLY A 528 28.42 30.32 3.70
CA GLY A 528 27.01 30.08 3.99
C GLY A 528 26.42 28.88 3.26
N TYR A 529 27.21 27.83 3.07
CA TYR A 529 26.78 26.54 2.49
C TYR A 529 26.95 25.40 3.50
N CYS A 530 25.97 24.50 3.53
CA CYS A 530 26.01 23.29 4.34
C CYS A 530 26.75 22.15 3.65
N GLY A 531 27.57 21.43 4.40
CA GLY A 531 28.29 20.25 3.93
C GLY A 531 29.00 19.52 5.08
N ASN A 532 29.89 18.59 4.76
CA ASN A 532 30.69 17.84 5.72
C ASN A 532 32.19 17.78 5.37
N SER A 533 32.63 18.48 4.32
CA SER A 533 34.06 18.52 3.95
C SER A 533 34.86 19.37 4.92
N LYS A 534 36.19 19.29 4.84
CA LYS A 534 37.08 20.17 5.61
C LYS A 534 36.84 21.65 5.33
N GLU A 535 36.48 22.02 4.10
CA GLU A 535 36.16 23.42 3.78
C GLU A 535 34.88 23.91 4.47
N HIS A 536 33.99 22.97 4.84
CA HIS A 536 32.74 23.27 5.56
C HIS A 536 32.91 23.22 7.07
N CYS A 537 33.76 22.34 7.60
CA CYS A 537 33.86 22.09 9.04
C CYS A 537 35.10 22.70 9.71
N GLU A 538 36.21 22.88 8.98
CA GLU A 538 37.52 23.24 9.54
C GLU A 538 37.98 24.66 9.14
N CYS A 539 37.14 25.44 8.46
CA CYS A 539 37.49 26.81 8.07
C CYS A 539 37.34 27.82 9.22
N VAL A 540 37.99 28.97 9.10
CA VAL A 540 37.80 30.09 10.03
C VAL A 540 36.36 30.60 9.90
N GLY A 541 35.61 30.61 11.02
CA GLY A 541 34.21 31.02 11.05
C GLY A 541 33.20 29.92 10.69
N CYS A 542 33.68 28.73 10.31
CA CYS A 542 32.82 27.56 10.11
C CYS A 542 32.16 27.10 11.42
N VAL A 543 30.95 26.57 11.34
CA VAL A 543 30.22 26.03 12.49
C VAL A 543 29.82 24.58 12.22
N ASP A 544 30.32 23.66 13.05
CA ASP A 544 29.91 22.26 13.08
C ASP A 544 28.74 22.09 14.06
N PHE A 545 27.52 22.00 13.52
CA PHE A 545 26.30 21.88 14.32
C PHE A 545 26.09 20.49 14.92
N ALA A 546 26.74 19.45 14.39
CA ALA A 546 26.70 18.12 14.99
C ALA A 546 27.40 18.11 16.36
N LYS A 547 28.47 18.91 16.50
CA LYS A 547 29.19 19.12 17.76
C LYS A 547 28.64 20.28 18.60
N GLN A 548 28.13 21.33 17.96
CA GLN A 548 27.65 22.55 18.61
C GLN A 548 26.14 22.74 18.40
N ARG A 549 25.33 21.83 18.93
CA ARG A 549 23.87 21.77 18.69
C ARG A 549 23.15 23.03 19.16
N ASP A 550 23.55 23.58 20.31
CA ASP A 550 22.96 24.79 20.89
C ASP A 550 23.51 26.09 20.29
N PHE A 551 24.37 26.03 19.27
CA PHE A 551 24.94 27.23 18.65
C PHE A 551 23.83 28.06 18.00
N LYS A 552 23.81 29.34 18.35
CA LYS A 552 22.96 30.34 17.71
C LYS A 552 23.82 31.48 17.19
N TYR A 553 23.58 31.88 15.95
CA TYR A 553 24.16 33.11 15.44
C TYR A 553 23.66 34.27 16.30
N LYS A 554 24.59 35.04 16.87
CA LYS A 554 24.24 36.30 17.51
C LYS A 554 23.45 37.17 16.51
N PRO A 555 22.43 37.92 16.97
CA PRO A 555 21.68 38.85 16.13
C PRO A 555 22.64 39.70 15.31
N LEU A 556 22.30 39.95 14.05
CA LEU A 556 23.15 40.79 13.21
C LEU A 556 23.05 42.23 13.70
N GLU A 557 24.19 42.77 14.11
CA GLU A 557 24.31 44.14 14.61
C GLU A 557 25.18 45.01 13.71
N TRP A 558 25.64 44.54 12.54
CA TRP A 558 26.48 45.30 11.60
C TRP A 558 26.19 44.90 10.16
N TRP A 559 26.54 45.76 9.19
CA TRP A 559 26.34 45.46 7.77
C TRP A 559 27.33 44.39 7.26
N THR A 560 26.80 43.33 6.67
CA THR A 560 27.58 42.32 5.94
C THR A 560 27.54 42.55 4.44
N PHE A 561 28.49 41.94 3.72
CA PHE A 561 28.48 41.97 2.25
C PHE A 561 27.25 41.27 1.67
N GLY A 562 26.72 40.24 2.34
CA GLY A 562 25.52 39.54 1.93
C GLY A 562 24.23 40.37 2.09
N GLU A 563 24.14 41.25 3.09
CA GLU A 563 22.98 42.12 3.25
C GLU A 563 22.94 43.27 2.22
N ASN A 564 24.01 44.06 2.15
CA ASN A 564 24.15 45.12 1.15
C ASN A 564 25.62 45.52 0.98
N PRO A 565 26.26 45.16 -0.13
CA PRO A 565 27.66 45.51 -0.40
C PRO A 565 27.97 47.00 -0.29
N ALA A 566 27.00 47.89 -0.59
CA ALA A 566 27.19 49.33 -0.54
C ALA A 566 27.22 49.91 0.88
N ASN A 567 26.68 49.18 1.87
CA ASN A 567 26.61 49.62 3.25
C ASN A 567 27.66 48.96 4.15
N VAL A 568 28.46 48.02 3.62
CA VAL A 568 29.53 47.37 4.38
C VAL A 568 30.46 48.41 4.99
N GLY A 569 30.68 48.31 6.30
CA GLY A 569 31.49 49.26 7.06
C GLY A 569 30.78 50.56 7.42
N ARG A 570 29.46 50.69 7.25
CA ARG A 570 28.65 51.79 7.82
C ARG A 570 28.20 51.46 9.25
N CYS A 571 28.15 52.45 10.13
CA CYS A 571 27.74 52.31 11.53
C CYS A 571 27.13 53.60 12.11
N GLY A 572 26.48 53.53 13.27
CA GLY A 572 25.92 54.69 13.99
C GLY A 572 24.57 55.18 13.44
N TYR A 573 23.99 56.21 14.07
CA TYR A 573 22.61 56.68 13.78
C TYR A 573 22.37 57.09 12.32
N ASP A 574 23.43 57.57 11.66
CA ASP A 574 23.37 58.08 10.28
C ASP A 574 23.52 56.98 9.22
N ALA A 575 23.87 55.76 9.64
CA ALA A 575 23.90 54.62 8.74
C ALA A 575 22.48 54.09 8.47
N PRO A 576 22.21 53.57 7.25
CA PRO A 576 20.98 52.84 6.99
C PRO A 576 20.75 51.76 8.04
N ARG A 577 19.50 51.61 8.49
CA ARG A 577 19.12 50.59 9.48
C ARG A 577 19.28 49.20 8.88
N LEU A 578 19.74 48.26 9.69
CA LEU A 578 19.81 46.85 9.31
C LEU A 578 18.42 46.32 8.97
N SER A 579 18.37 45.16 8.31
CA SER A 579 17.11 44.45 8.04
C SER A 579 16.29 44.17 9.31
N THR A 580 16.96 44.12 10.48
CA THR A 580 16.35 43.97 11.81
C THR A 580 15.77 45.27 12.40
N GLY A 581 15.95 46.41 11.74
CA GLY A 581 15.58 47.75 12.24
C GLY A 581 16.57 48.37 13.23
N LYS A 582 17.59 47.62 13.66
CA LYS A 582 18.64 48.10 14.58
C LYS A 582 19.60 49.09 13.91
N ILE A 583 20.26 49.90 14.74
CA ILE A 583 21.37 50.77 14.32
C ILE A 583 22.61 49.88 14.12
N PRO A 584 23.25 49.93 12.95
CA PRO A 584 24.44 49.13 12.70
C PRO A 584 25.61 49.63 13.58
N LYS A 585 26.26 48.67 14.23
CA LYS A 585 27.52 48.75 14.97
C LYS A 585 28.67 48.32 14.04
N CYS A 586 29.89 48.34 14.57
CA CYS A 586 31.02 47.70 13.92
C CYS A 586 31.25 46.32 14.52
N ASP A 587 31.66 45.37 13.68
CA ASP A 587 31.97 44.01 14.11
C ASP A 587 33.15 44.03 15.10
N PRO A 588 32.95 43.65 16.39
CA PRO A 588 34.00 43.73 17.41
C PRO A 588 35.14 42.73 17.17
N ASP A 589 34.88 41.69 16.39
CA ASP A 589 35.85 40.63 16.07
C ASP A 589 36.62 40.92 14.76
N SER A 590 36.22 41.96 14.03
CA SER A 590 36.84 42.43 12.79
C SER A 590 38.11 43.27 13.03
N GLU A 591 38.90 43.51 11.98
CA GLU A 591 39.93 44.54 12.00
C GLU A 591 39.36 45.96 12.06
N SER A 592 38.10 46.16 11.69
CA SER A 592 37.42 47.46 11.65
C SER A 592 36.36 47.55 12.76
N PHE A 593 36.79 47.49 14.02
CA PHE A 593 35.93 47.33 15.19
C PHE A 593 35.45 48.63 15.84
N CYS A 594 35.92 49.80 15.37
CA CYS A 594 35.52 51.09 15.91
C CYS A 594 34.63 51.86 14.94
N CYS A 595 33.54 52.44 15.44
CA CYS A 595 32.68 53.34 14.68
C CYS A 595 33.12 54.79 14.84
N SER A 596 33.50 55.43 13.73
CA SER A 596 33.78 56.86 13.69
C SER A 596 32.52 57.71 13.81
N ASN A 597 32.68 58.97 14.25
CA ASN A 597 31.58 59.95 14.26
C ASN A 597 31.04 60.28 12.85
N SER A 598 31.73 59.87 11.78
CA SER A 598 31.24 59.98 10.40
C SER A 598 30.42 58.76 9.95
N GLY A 599 30.19 57.79 10.85
CA GLY A 599 29.35 56.63 10.59
C GLY A 599 30.04 55.52 9.79
N TYR A 600 31.37 55.39 9.92
CA TYR A 600 32.15 54.33 9.27
C TYR A 600 32.99 53.53 10.25
N CYS A 601 33.06 52.22 10.00
CA CYS A 601 33.88 51.26 10.72
C CYS A 601 35.34 51.30 10.25
N GLY A 602 36.27 51.27 11.21
CA GLY A 602 37.70 51.24 10.96
C GLY A 602 38.50 50.95 12.22
N LYS A 603 39.81 51.22 12.15
CA LYS A 603 40.77 51.09 13.25
C LYS A 603 41.70 52.29 13.33
N GLY A 604 42.22 52.55 14.52
CA GLY A 604 43.15 53.65 14.79
C GLY A 604 42.46 54.91 15.30
N GLU A 605 43.26 55.96 15.54
CA GLU A 605 42.86 57.16 16.28
C GLU A 605 41.61 57.85 15.69
N GLN A 606 41.52 57.92 14.36
CA GLN A 606 40.40 58.56 13.65
C GLN A 606 39.05 57.82 13.83
N TYR A 607 39.09 56.54 14.21
CA TYR A 607 37.91 55.69 14.35
C TYR A 607 37.59 55.31 15.80
N CYS A 608 38.61 55.20 16.66
CA CYS A 608 38.45 54.67 18.02
C CYS A 608 38.52 55.74 19.10
N THR A 609 39.16 56.90 18.85
CA THR A 609 39.46 57.89 19.90
C THR A 609 38.91 59.28 19.59
N CYS A 610 38.10 59.43 18.54
CA CYS A 610 37.42 60.69 18.27
C CYS A 610 36.26 60.94 19.26
N LEU A 611 35.85 62.20 19.42
CA LEU A 611 34.67 62.53 20.22
C LEU A 611 33.41 61.93 19.58
N GLY A 612 32.72 61.04 20.31
CA GLY A 612 31.56 60.30 19.82
C GLY A 612 31.87 58.98 19.09
N CYS A 613 33.15 58.65 18.92
CA CYS A 613 33.56 57.33 18.42
C CYS A 613 33.21 56.22 19.43
N VAL A 614 32.88 55.03 18.94
CA VAL A 614 32.58 53.86 19.78
C VAL A 614 33.51 52.72 19.41
N ASP A 615 34.33 52.28 20.37
CA ASP A 615 35.12 51.04 20.27
C ASP A 615 34.28 49.86 20.75
N PHE A 616 33.74 49.08 19.82
CA PHE A 616 32.90 47.92 20.12
C PHE A 616 33.69 46.70 20.61
N LYS A 617 35.01 46.66 20.35
CA LYS A 617 35.88 45.59 20.87
C LYS A 617 36.17 45.79 22.35
N ALA A 618 36.39 47.05 22.77
CA ALA A 618 36.53 47.41 24.17
C ALA A 618 35.18 47.45 24.90
N ASN A 619 34.09 47.80 24.21
CA ASN A 619 32.74 47.95 24.78
C ASN A 619 31.70 47.12 24.02
N PRO A 620 31.75 45.78 24.09
CA PRO A 620 30.87 44.91 23.30
C PRO A 620 29.38 44.99 23.68
N GLY A 621 29.05 45.55 24.85
CA GLY A 621 27.67 45.76 25.31
C GLY A 621 27.08 47.12 24.98
N TYR A 622 27.78 47.97 24.22
CA TYR A 622 27.29 49.29 23.85
C TYR A 622 26.07 49.21 22.92
N GLU A 623 25.02 49.95 23.25
CA GLU A 623 23.80 50.09 22.45
C GLU A 623 23.58 51.57 22.11
N TYR A 624 23.08 51.82 20.91
CA TYR A 624 22.66 53.15 20.45
C TYR A 624 21.20 53.44 20.82
#